data_AF-A0A4V1XA25-F1
#
_entry.id   AF-A0A4V1XA25-F1
#
_cell.length_a   1.000
_cell.length_b   1.000
_cell.length_c   1.000
_cell.angle_alpha   90.00
_cell.angle_beta   90.00
_cell.angle_gamma   90.00
#
_symmetry.space_group_name_H-M   'P 1'
#
loop_
_entity.id
_entity.type
_entity.pdbx_description
1 polymer ?
#
loop_
_entity_poly.entity_id
_entity_poly.type
_entity_poly.pdbx_seq_one_letter_code
_entity_poly.pdbx_strand_id
1 'polypeptide(L)'
;MLLVVLWLHAVFSKLRSLGASRAQMLRLSMNLSEIARGRHFIKRTGSKFALRTSGRNPNPGFSSVNESGVVIDLRRLNSVSLDGDDVLRAGTGSTWRQIYPFLDERQLSATGGRDSAVGVAGFLLGAFPNLHGTGADGVKNFEVVLADSTIINANAGSNPDLYRALKGGGSNFGTGIVTQLDIATYPLIKVQYTINLYNPSDYLNIIHATLQVQQAMETDPKIGLFTNFHSGFVAVGLLYADWADEQPKVFEPFTNLESLMTAVAPTTNGTLLSLAGAMAHLRSPQK
;
A
#
# COMPACT_ATOMS: atom_id res chain seq x y z
N MET A 1 1.83 29.82 -23.21
CA MET A 1 1.10 30.41 -22.06
C MET A 1 -0.40 30.59 -22.36
N LEU A 2 -0.78 31.21 -23.49
CA LEU A 2 -2.19 31.42 -23.87
C LEU A 2 -3.00 30.13 -24.10
N LEU A 3 -2.41 29.12 -24.77
CA LEU A 3 -3.12 27.88 -25.16
C LEU A 3 -3.58 27.01 -23.97
N VAL A 4 -2.82 26.97 -22.88
CA VAL A 4 -3.16 26.20 -21.67
C VAL A 4 -4.15 26.96 -20.79
N VAL A 5 -4.03 28.29 -20.73
CA VAL A 5 -5.03 29.15 -20.08
C VAL A 5 -6.36 29.02 -20.81
N LEU A 6 -6.37 29.02 -22.15
CA LEU A 6 -7.56 28.81 -22.97
C LEU A 6 -8.14 27.40 -22.80
N TRP A 7 -7.30 26.35 -22.67
CA TRP A 7 -7.77 24.99 -22.39
C TRP A 7 -8.42 24.88 -21.00
N LEU A 8 -7.80 25.43 -19.96
CA LEU A 8 -8.39 25.47 -18.62
C LEU A 8 -9.64 26.35 -18.59
N HIS A 9 -9.66 27.51 -19.25
CA HIS A 9 -10.84 28.37 -19.33
C HIS A 9 -11.99 27.69 -20.08
N ALA A 10 -11.71 26.94 -21.15
CA ALA A 10 -12.71 26.18 -21.90
C ALA A 10 -13.26 25.00 -21.07
N VAL A 11 -12.38 24.31 -20.32
CA VAL A 11 -12.78 23.27 -19.36
C VAL A 11 -13.66 23.88 -18.26
N PHE A 12 -13.26 25.00 -17.65
CA PHE A 12 -14.03 25.66 -16.59
C PHE A 12 -15.33 26.35 -17.07
N SER A 13 -15.36 26.90 -18.28
CA SER A 13 -16.55 27.47 -18.91
C SER A 13 -17.62 26.41 -19.17
N LYS A 14 -17.21 25.26 -19.72
CA LYS A 14 -18.08 24.11 -19.95
C LYS A 14 -18.52 23.43 -18.65
N LEU A 15 -17.72 23.52 -17.58
CA LEU A 15 -18.06 23.04 -16.23
C LEU A 15 -19.08 23.94 -15.51
N ARG A 16 -19.08 25.26 -15.75
CA ARG A 16 -20.09 26.18 -15.22
C ARG A 16 -21.47 25.99 -15.85
N SER A 17 -21.53 25.65 -17.15
CA SER A 17 -22.80 25.48 -17.86
C SER A 17 -23.54 24.16 -17.58
N LEU A 18 -22.91 23.21 -16.86
CA LEU A 18 -23.46 21.85 -16.63
C LEU A 18 -24.06 21.63 -15.25
N GLY A 19 -24.11 22.64 -14.36
CA GLY A 19 -24.84 22.56 -13.07
C GLY A 19 -24.48 21.37 -12.17
N ALA A 20 -23.23 20.88 -12.20
CA ALA A 20 -22.89 19.54 -11.71
C ALA A 20 -22.45 19.50 -10.22
N SER A 21 -23.18 18.71 -9.42
CA SER A 21 -23.02 18.43 -7.98
C SER A 21 -22.13 17.21 -7.66
N ARG A 22 -20.97 17.07 -8.31
CA ARG A 22 -20.00 15.99 -7.97
C ARG A 22 -18.58 16.54 -7.87
N ALA A 23 -17.85 16.08 -6.86
CA ALA A 23 -16.45 16.40 -6.59
C ALA A 23 -15.65 16.42 -7.90
N GLN A 24 -15.18 17.60 -8.26
CA GLN A 24 -14.52 17.83 -9.53
C GLN A 24 -13.14 17.17 -9.47
N MET A 25 -13.08 15.94 -9.97
CA MET A 25 -11.85 15.19 -10.13
C MET A 25 -11.03 15.84 -11.25
N LEU A 26 -10.20 16.82 -10.89
CA LEU A 26 -9.07 17.25 -11.72
C LEU A 26 -8.09 16.09 -11.79
N ARG A 27 -8.29 15.20 -12.78
CA ARG A 27 -7.30 14.21 -13.20
C ARG A 27 -6.16 14.95 -13.88
N LEU A 28 -5.31 15.55 -13.07
CA LEU A 28 -4.05 16.04 -13.55
C LEU A 28 -3.21 14.79 -13.75
N SER A 29 -3.00 14.42 -15.01
CA SER A 29 -2.16 13.30 -15.40
C SER A 29 -0.70 13.69 -15.25
N MET A 30 -0.22 13.74 -14.01
CA MET A 30 0.90 14.61 -13.72
C MET A 30 2.28 13.99 -13.98
N ASN A 31 3.10 14.67 -14.78
CA ASN A 31 4.54 14.76 -14.50
C ASN A 31 4.80 15.75 -13.35
N LEU A 32 6.02 15.77 -12.81
CA LEU A 32 6.41 16.59 -11.65
C LEU A 32 5.98 18.07 -11.77
N SER A 33 6.14 18.64 -12.97
CA SER A 33 5.76 20.02 -13.28
C SER A 33 4.25 20.29 -13.20
N GLU A 34 3.42 19.29 -13.44
CA GLU A 34 1.96 19.40 -13.31
C GLU A 34 1.50 19.27 -11.86
N ILE A 35 2.20 18.48 -11.02
CA ILE A 35 1.98 18.45 -9.56
C ILE A 35 2.24 19.84 -8.97
N ALA A 36 3.40 20.40 -9.29
CA ALA A 36 3.80 21.75 -8.93
C ALA A 36 2.74 22.80 -9.29
N ARG A 37 2.28 22.79 -10.55
CA ARG A 37 1.24 23.71 -11.05
C ARG A 37 -0.12 23.51 -10.36
N GLY A 38 -0.55 22.27 -10.20
CA GLY A 38 -1.81 21.95 -9.53
C GLY A 38 -1.81 22.44 -8.08
N ARG A 39 -0.69 22.25 -7.38
CA ARG A 39 -0.51 22.73 -6.01
C ARG A 39 -0.46 24.26 -5.93
N HIS A 40 0.22 24.92 -6.85
CA HIS A 40 0.23 26.39 -6.94
C HIS A 40 -1.18 26.95 -7.12
N PHE A 41 -1.99 26.32 -7.99
CA PHE A 41 -3.38 26.72 -8.19
C PHE A 41 -4.22 26.54 -6.92
N ILE A 42 -4.15 25.37 -6.27
CA ILE A 42 -4.84 25.08 -5.00
C ILE A 42 -4.49 26.10 -3.92
N LYS A 43 -3.20 26.45 -3.80
CA LYS A 43 -2.74 27.48 -2.86
C LYS A 43 -3.37 28.84 -3.17
N ARG A 44 -3.47 29.21 -4.45
CA ARG A 44 -4.05 30.49 -4.88
C ARG A 44 -5.56 30.57 -4.68
N THR A 45 -6.28 29.45 -4.83
CA THR A 45 -7.74 29.41 -4.71
C THR A 45 -8.23 29.07 -3.31
N GLY A 46 -7.36 28.60 -2.42
CA GLY A 46 -7.77 28.11 -1.09
C GLY A 46 -8.64 26.85 -1.15
N SER A 47 -8.63 26.13 -2.28
CA SER A 47 -9.47 24.94 -2.46
C SER A 47 -9.03 23.81 -1.53
N LYS A 48 -10.00 23.09 -0.94
CA LYS A 48 -9.71 21.82 -0.27
C LYS A 48 -9.19 20.82 -1.30
N PHE A 49 -8.20 20.02 -0.92
CA PHE A 49 -7.71 18.96 -1.78
C PHE A 49 -7.42 17.67 -1.04
N ALA A 50 -7.40 16.57 -1.77
CA ALA A 50 -6.98 15.26 -1.30
C ALA A 50 -5.96 14.65 -2.27
N LEU A 51 -5.02 13.88 -1.74
CA LEU A 51 -4.09 13.09 -2.54
C LEU A 51 -4.66 11.68 -2.75
N ARG A 52 -4.54 11.15 -3.96
CA ARG A 52 -4.98 9.78 -4.26
C ARG A 52 -3.90 9.02 -5.00
N THR A 53 -3.45 7.92 -4.39
CA THR A 53 -2.70 6.85 -5.05
C THR A 53 -3.69 5.72 -5.40
N SER A 54 -3.59 4.54 -4.79
CA SER A 54 -4.57 3.45 -4.95
C SER A 54 -5.98 3.80 -4.44
N GLY A 55 -6.08 4.71 -3.47
CA GLY A 55 -7.36 5.06 -2.82
C GLY A 55 -7.86 4.00 -1.83
N ARG A 56 -6.94 3.20 -1.26
CA ARG A 56 -7.23 2.14 -0.28
C ARG A 56 -7.23 2.62 1.19
N ASN A 57 -7.16 3.93 1.44
CA ASN A 57 -7.28 4.47 2.80
C ASN A 57 -8.75 4.37 3.26
N PRO A 58 -9.05 3.72 4.41
CA PRO A 58 -10.42 3.54 4.87
C PRO A 58 -11.04 4.82 5.45
N ASN A 59 -10.24 5.84 5.76
CA ASN A 59 -10.72 7.08 6.36
C ASN A 59 -11.45 7.94 5.32
N PRO A 60 -12.73 8.31 5.55
CA PRO A 60 -13.46 9.21 4.67
C PRO A 60 -12.70 10.53 4.45
N GLY A 61 -12.55 10.95 3.20
CA GLY A 61 -11.89 12.21 2.85
C GLY A 61 -10.36 12.17 2.77
N PHE A 62 -9.70 11.03 3.02
CA PHE A 62 -8.23 10.93 2.95
C PHE A 62 -7.72 10.66 1.52
N SER A 63 -8.55 10.08 0.66
CA SER A 63 -8.27 9.89 -0.77
C SER A 63 -9.41 10.38 -1.67
N SER A 64 -10.29 11.18 -1.10
CA SER A 64 -11.45 11.80 -1.73
C SER A 64 -11.70 13.15 -1.10
N VAL A 65 -12.50 13.98 -1.75
CA VAL A 65 -12.92 15.27 -1.21
C VAL A 65 -14.37 15.49 -1.59
N ASN A 66 -15.04 16.41 -0.90
CA ASN A 66 -16.42 16.78 -1.22
C ASN A 66 -16.51 17.51 -2.57
N GLU A 67 -17.74 17.89 -2.93
CA GLU A 67 -18.09 18.39 -4.26
C GLU A 67 -17.29 19.63 -4.71
N SER A 68 -16.83 20.43 -3.75
CA SER A 68 -16.11 21.68 -3.97
C SER A 68 -14.57 21.56 -3.90
N GLY A 69 -14.04 20.35 -3.70
CA GLY A 69 -12.60 20.13 -3.59
C GLY A 69 -11.97 19.50 -4.83
N VAL A 70 -10.63 19.42 -4.79
CA VAL A 70 -9.79 18.86 -5.84
C VAL A 70 -9.13 17.56 -5.39
N VAL A 71 -9.21 16.51 -6.19
CA VAL A 71 -8.39 15.30 -5.97
C VAL A 71 -7.16 15.35 -6.86
N ILE A 72 -5.96 15.34 -6.27
CA ILE A 72 -4.71 15.15 -6.99
C ILE A 72 -4.47 13.65 -7.14
N ASP A 73 -4.65 13.15 -8.36
CA ASP A 73 -4.54 11.73 -8.69
C ASP A 73 -3.13 11.38 -9.15
N LEU A 74 -2.39 10.69 -8.29
CA LEU A 74 -0.98 10.35 -8.50
C LEU A 74 -0.80 8.97 -9.15
N ARG A 75 -1.88 8.28 -9.54
CA ARG A 75 -1.80 6.91 -10.10
C ARG A 75 -0.99 6.78 -11.39
N ARG A 76 -0.72 7.88 -12.10
CA ARG A 76 0.14 7.89 -13.28
C ARG A 76 1.63 7.96 -12.95
N LEU A 77 2.00 8.29 -11.72
CA LEU A 77 3.37 8.14 -11.22
C LEU A 77 3.59 6.68 -10.81
N ASN A 78 3.51 5.77 -11.78
CA ASN A 78 3.56 4.33 -11.55
C ASN A 78 4.79 3.67 -12.19
N SER A 79 5.87 4.42 -12.37
CA SER A 79 7.16 3.88 -12.78
C SER A 79 7.69 2.92 -11.72
N VAL A 80 8.34 1.85 -12.18
CA VAL A 80 9.03 0.88 -11.34
C VAL A 80 10.35 0.56 -12.05
N SER A 81 11.47 0.75 -11.35
CA SER A 81 12.80 0.42 -11.83
C SER A 81 13.70 0.01 -10.66
N LEU A 82 14.91 -0.46 -10.97
CA LEU A 82 15.97 -0.61 -9.97
C LEU A 82 16.98 0.52 -10.14
N ASP A 83 17.53 0.98 -9.02
CA ASP A 83 18.74 1.80 -8.95
C ASP A 83 19.87 0.89 -8.43
N GLY A 84 20.78 0.49 -9.33
CA GLY A 84 21.68 -0.64 -9.05
C GLY A 84 20.94 -1.98 -8.97
N ASP A 85 21.42 -2.87 -8.11
CA ASP A 85 20.90 -4.23 -7.95
C ASP A 85 20.00 -4.41 -6.70
N ASP A 86 20.01 -3.45 -5.77
CA ASP A 86 19.46 -3.61 -4.42
C ASP A 86 18.45 -2.53 -3.98
N VAL A 87 18.15 -1.55 -4.85
CA VAL A 87 17.19 -0.48 -4.54
C VAL A 87 16.06 -0.44 -5.56
N LEU A 88 14.85 -0.70 -5.10
CA LEU A 88 13.62 -0.50 -5.86
C LEU A 88 13.25 0.98 -5.88
N ARG A 89 13.22 1.57 -7.06
CA ARG A 89 12.68 2.90 -7.31
C ARG A 89 11.24 2.78 -7.81
N ALA A 90 10.29 3.24 -7.00
CA ALA A 90 8.86 3.15 -7.31
C ALA A 90 8.18 4.51 -7.20
N GLY A 91 7.46 4.89 -8.25
CA GLY A 91 6.56 6.04 -8.21
C GLY A 91 5.44 5.82 -7.19
N THR A 92 5.01 6.90 -6.53
CA THR A 92 3.98 6.88 -5.46
C THR A 92 2.64 6.27 -5.90
N GLY A 93 2.34 6.32 -7.21
CA GLY A 93 1.16 5.76 -7.84
C GLY A 93 1.23 4.25 -8.12
N SER A 94 2.42 3.65 -7.99
CA SER A 94 2.63 2.21 -8.16
C SER A 94 1.88 1.41 -7.10
N THR A 95 1.50 0.18 -7.46
CA THR A 95 0.86 -0.78 -6.55
C THR A 95 1.70 -2.04 -6.44
N TRP A 96 1.50 -2.80 -5.37
CA TRP A 96 2.18 -4.08 -5.16
C TRP A 96 1.89 -5.12 -6.26
N ARG A 97 0.77 -4.97 -6.98
CA ARG A 97 0.43 -5.73 -8.19
C ARG A 97 1.44 -5.55 -9.31
N GLN A 98 2.07 -4.39 -9.41
CA GLN A 98 3.11 -4.10 -10.40
C GLN A 98 4.49 -4.43 -9.86
N ILE A 99 4.72 -4.15 -8.57
CA ILE A 99 6.03 -4.28 -7.94
C ILE A 99 6.41 -5.75 -7.70
N TYR A 100 5.49 -6.59 -7.20
CA TYR A 100 5.84 -7.98 -6.89
C TYR A 100 6.28 -8.77 -8.13
N PRO A 101 5.55 -8.77 -9.27
CA PRO A 101 6.04 -9.45 -10.48
C PRO A 101 7.40 -8.92 -10.93
N PHE A 102 7.59 -7.60 -10.91
CA PHE A 102 8.85 -6.97 -11.31
C PHE A 102 10.05 -7.43 -10.47
N LEU A 103 9.88 -7.56 -9.15
CA LEU A 103 10.92 -8.03 -8.24
C LEU A 103 11.13 -9.55 -8.32
N ASP A 104 10.04 -10.32 -8.42
CA ASP A 104 10.07 -11.80 -8.43
C ASP A 104 10.85 -12.33 -9.65
N GLU A 105 10.61 -11.75 -10.83
CA GLU A 105 11.38 -12.00 -12.07
C GLU A 105 12.89 -11.79 -11.91
N ARG A 106 13.29 -10.96 -10.94
CA ARG A 106 14.68 -10.59 -10.66
C ARG A 106 15.24 -11.29 -9.42
N GLN A 107 14.50 -12.25 -8.86
CA GLN A 107 14.86 -12.95 -7.63
C GLN A 107 15.07 -12.01 -6.43
N LEU A 108 14.25 -10.95 -6.37
CA LEU A 108 14.26 -9.95 -5.32
C LEU A 108 12.91 -9.89 -4.60
N SER A 109 12.91 -9.29 -3.42
CA SER A 109 11.74 -9.00 -2.61
C SER A 109 11.91 -7.65 -1.90
N ALA A 110 10.80 -7.03 -1.53
CA ALA A 110 10.80 -5.81 -0.72
C ALA A 110 9.68 -5.89 0.31
N THR A 111 9.89 -5.29 1.48
CA THR A 111 8.85 -5.21 2.52
C THR A 111 7.67 -4.42 1.99
N GLY A 112 6.49 -5.05 1.95
CA GLY A 112 5.36 -4.49 1.23
C GLY A 112 3.97 -4.90 1.70
N GLY A 113 2.98 -4.47 0.93
CA GLY A 113 1.57 -4.72 1.18
C GLY A 113 1.18 -6.18 0.92
N ARG A 114 0.41 -6.76 1.83
CA ARG A 114 -0.21 -8.10 1.65
C ARG A 114 -1.23 -8.13 0.51
N ASP A 115 -1.92 -7.02 0.27
CA ASP A 115 -2.87 -6.89 -0.84
C ASP A 115 -2.18 -6.20 -2.02
N SER A 116 -2.13 -6.92 -3.15
CA SER A 116 -1.55 -6.44 -4.41
C SER A 116 -2.13 -5.09 -4.88
N ALA A 117 -3.39 -4.77 -4.58
CA ALA A 117 -4.01 -3.53 -5.00
C ALA A 117 -3.65 -2.31 -4.14
N VAL A 118 -2.92 -2.50 -3.04
CA VAL A 118 -2.46 -1.40 -2.18
C VAL A 118 -1.34 -0.63 -2.87
N GLY A 119 -1.39 0.69 -2.75
CA GLY A 119 -0.39 1.60 -3.31
C GLY A 119 0.86 1.66 -2.44
N VAL A 120 2.04 1.76 -3.07
CA VAL A 120 3.35 1.70 -2.41
C VAL A 120 3.52 2.78 -1.32
N ALA A 121 3.16 4.03 -1.62
CA ALA A 121 3.30 5.16 -0.69
C ALA A 121 2.26 5.15 0.45
N GLY A 122 1.14 4.43 0.27
CA GLY A 122 0.05 4.38 1.24
C GLY A 122 0.23 3.32 2.33
N PHE A 123 1.21 2.43 2.17
CA PHE A 123 1.44 1.28 3.04
C PHE A 123 2.87 1.27 3.56
N LEU A 124 3.26 2.34 4.26
CA LEU A 124 4.57 2.41 4.90
C LEU A 124 4.55 1.85 6.33
N LEU A 125 3.42 1.96 7.03
CA LEU A 125 3.32 1.49 8.42
C LEU A 125 2.99 0.00 8.57
N GLY A 126 2.76 -0.72 7.46
CA GLY A 126 2.55 -2.16 7.52
C GLY A 126 3.84 -2.93 7.27
N ALA A 127 4.01 -4.07 7.92
CA ALA A 127 5.12 -5.01 7.74
C ALA A 127 4.60 -6.33 7.20
N PHE A 128 5.29 -6.93 6.22
CA PHE A 128 5.04 -8.32 5.87
C PHE A 128 6.07 -8.99 4.93
N PRO A 129 6.63 -10.17 5.29
CA PRO A 129 6.72 -10.75 6.65
C PRO A 129 7.55 -9.85 7.58
N ASN A 130 7.56 -10.13 8.89
CA ASN A 130 8.26 -9.34 9.91
C ASN A 130 9.80 -9.49 9.88
N LEU A 131 10.38 -9.91 8.75
CA LEU A 131 11.81 -10.12 8.59
C LEU A 131 12.63 -8.83 8.59
N HIS A 132 12.06 -7.75 8.06
CA HIS A 132 12.79 -6.51 7.76
C HIS A 132 12.09 -5.26 8.29
N GLY A 133 11.32 -5.41 9.38
CA GLY A 133 10.54 -4.32 9.96
C GLY A 133 9.34 -3.93 9.11
N THR A 134 8.88 -2.69 9.29
CA THR A 134 7.78 -2.10 8.52
C THR A 134 8.21 -1.70 7.11
N GLY A 135 7.25 -1.47 6.21
CA GLY A 135 7.53 -0.94 4.88
C GLY A 135 8.30 0.37 4.92
N ALA A 136 8.05 1.19 5.96
CA ALA A 136 8.78 2.43 6.22
C ALA A 136 10.25 2.13 6.49
N ASP A 137 10.59 1.12 7.30
CA ASP A 137 11.98 0.78 7.63
C ASP A 137 12.83 0.51 6.38
N GLY A 138 12.23 -0.09 5.35
CA GLY A 138 12.85 -0.31 4.04
C GLY A 138 13.06 0.93 3.18
N VAL A 139 12.36 2.05 3.42
CA VAL A 139 12.51 3.26 2.59
C VAL A 139 13.85 3.95 2.86
N LYS A 140 14.65 4.11 1.80
CA LYS A 140 15.95 4.77 1.81
C LYS A 140 15.86 6.25 1.46
N ASN A 141 14.94 6.63 0.58
CA ASN A 141 14.77 8.01 0.12
C ASN A 141 13.33 8.28 -0.32
N PHE A 142 12.85 9.49 -0.06
CA PHE A 142 11.62 10.03 -0.63
C PHE A 142 11.96 11.20 -1.56
N GLU A 143 11.45 11.15 -2.79
CA GLU A 143 11.37 12.34 -3.65
C GLU A 143 10.09 13.10 -3.30
N VAL A 144 10.23 14.38 -2.97
CA VAL A 144 9.13 15.19 -2.46
C VAL A 144 9.04 16.50 -3.23
N VAL A 145 7.85 16.81 -3.74
CA VAL A 145 7.52 18.12 -4.33
C VAL A 145 6.96 19.05 -3.24
N LEU A 146 7.70 20.09 -2.88
CA LEU A 146 7.35 21.08 -1.86
C LEU A 146 6.35 22.14 -2.34
N ALA A 147 5.91 23.00 -1.41
CA ALA A 147 4.80 23.95 -1.62
C ALA A 147 5.13 25.05 -2.63
N ASP A 148 6.40 25.39 -2.67
CA ASP A 148 7.02 26.30 -3.64
C ASP A 148 7.37 25.59 -4.95
N SER A 149 6.97 24.33 -5.12
CA SER A 149 7.26 23.49 -6.28
C SER A 149 8.72 23.04 -6.41
N THR A 150 9.55 23.25 -5.40
CA THR A 150 10.90 22.66 -5.38
C THR A 150 10.81 21.14 -5.18
N ILE A 151 11.74 20.42 -5.79
CA ILE A 151 11.86 18.97 -5.67
C ILE A 151 13.06 18.70 -4.77
N ILE A 152 12.84 17.97 -3.69
CA ILE A 152 13.89 17.62 -2.74
C ILE A 152 13.91 16.12 -2.49
N ASN A 153 15.06 15.65 -2.01
CA ASN A 153 15.23 14.30 -1.49
C ASN A 153 15.25 14.34 0.04
N ALA A 154 14.42 13.50 0.65
CA ALA A 154 14.38 13.28 2.09
C ALA A 154 14.90 11.87 2.42
N ASN A 155 16.09 11.79 2.99
CA ASN A 155 16.79 10.59 3.40
C ASN A 155 17.65 10.85 4.64
N ALA A 156 18.46 9.88 5.06
CA ALA A 156 19.30 10.00 6.26
C ALA A 156 20.35 11.13 6.18
N GLY A 157 20.81 11.50 4.98
CA GLY A 157 21.82 12.55 4.77
C GLY A 157 21.26 13.91 4.36
N SER A 158 20.04 13.95 3.81
CA SER A 158 19.40 15.16 3.25
C SER A 158 17.96 15.27 3.75
N ASN A 159 17.60 16.39 4.38
CA ASN A 159 16.29 16.61 5.02
C ASN A 159 15.88 15.46 5.99
N PRO A 160 16.73 15.09 6.97
CA PRO A 160 16.54 13.91 7.81
C PRO A 160 15.36 14.02 8.79
N ASP A 161 14.95 15.24 9.13
CA ASP A 161 13.71 15.53 9.87
C ASP A 161 12.47 15.16 9.05
N LEU A 162 12.40 15.60 7.79
CA LEU A 162 11.33 15.23 6.86
C LEU A 162 11.34 13.73 6.57
N TYR A 163 12.52 13.13 6.39
CA TYR A 163 12.66 11.68 6.21
C TYR A 163 12.00 10.90 7.36
N ARG A 164 12.34 11.22 8.62
CA ARG A 164 11.72 10.58 9.80
C ARG A 164 10.22 10.81 9.87
N ALA A 165 9.77 12.02 9.58
CA ALA A 165 8.35 12.38 9.53
C ALA A 165 7.58 11.49 8.53
N LEU A 166 8.07 11.37 7.30
CA LEU A 166 7.42 10.62 6.22
C LEU A 166 7.35 9.11 6.46
N LYS A 167 8.19 8.56 7.35
CA LYS A 167 8.15 7.14 7.76
C LYS A 167 6.96 6.76 8.65
N GLY A 168 6.01 7.67 8.88
CA GLY A 168 4.78 7.31 9.60
C GLY A 168 3.69 8.37 9.71
N GLY A 169 3.99 9.66 9.46
CA GLY A 169 2.97 10.71 9.62
C GLY A 169 1.99 10.85 8.44
N GLY A 170 1.98 9.89 7.50
CA GLY A 170 1.03 9.86 6.39
C GLY A 170 1.06 11.11 5.51
N SER A 171 -0.08 11.47 4.93
CA SER A 171 -0.23 12.66 4.09
C SER A 171 -0.30 13.99 4.89
N ASN A 172 -0.08 13.97 6.21
CA ASN A 172 -0.29 15.14 7.07
C ASN A 172 0.83 16.17 6.99
N PHE A 173 1.97 15.85 6.35
CA PHE A 173 3.01 16.85 6.08
C PHE A 173 2.59 17.70 4.88
N GLY A 174 1.75 18.69 5.15
CA GLY A 174 1.27 19.69 4.17
C GLY A 174 2.38 20.51 3.49
N THR A 175 3.65 20.23 3.79
CA THR A 175 4.83 20.78 3.15
C THR A 175 5.13 20.13 1.79
N GLY A 176 4.74 18.87 1.53
CA GLY A 176 5.20 18.13 0.35
C GLY A 176 4.24 17.06 -0.20
N ILE A 177 4.40 16.71 -1.48
CA ILE A 177 3.78 15.54 -2.12
C ILE A 177 4.90 14.55 -2.46
N VAL A 178 4.86 13.35 -1.89
CA VAL A 178 5.81 12.27 -2.24
C VAL A 178 5.48 11.75 -3.63
N THR A 179 6.45 11.80 -4.54
CA THR A 179 6.31 11.40 -5.94
C THR A 179 6.99 10.09 -6.25
N GLN A 180 8.08 9.77 -5.53
CA GLN A 180 8.84 8.54 -5.69
C GLN A 180 9.40 8.08 -4.34
N LEU A 181 9.59 6.77 -4.20
CA LEU A 181 10.22 6.11 -3.07
C LEU A 181 11.35 5.23 -3.60
N ASP A 182 12.50 5.31 -2.94
CA ASP A 182 13.59 4.34 -3.10
C ASP A 182 13.53 3.39 -1.90
N ILE A 183 13.35 2.10 -2.15
CA ILE A 183 13.04 1.06 -1.16
C ILE A 183 14.11 -0.03 -1.26
N ALA A 184 14.65 -0.46 -0.10
CA ALA A 184 15.56 -1.59 -0.05
C ALA A 184 14.90 -2.86 -0.58
N THR A 185 15.65 -3.61 -1.40
CA THR A 185 15.30 -4.97 -1.77
C THR A 185 16.16 -5.97 -1.02
N TYR A 186 15.72 -7.22 -1.04
CA TYR A 186 16.33 -8.37 -0.40
C TYR A 186 16.31 -9.54 -1.39
N PRO A 187 17.13 -10.58 -1.18
CA PRO A 187 16.96 -11.84 -1.90
C PRO A 187 15.51 -12.35 -1.81
N LEU A 188 15.04 -13.01 -2.86
CA LEU A 188 13.66 -13.49 -2.97
C LEU A 188 13.20 -14.19 -1.69
N ILE A 189 12.20 -13.62 -1.03
CA ILE A 189 11.62 -14.17 0.19
C ILE A 189 10.69 -15.30 -0.20
N LYS A 190 11.11 -16.52 0.16
CA LYS A 190 10.28 -17.71 0.13
C LYS A 190 9.26 -17.63 1.25
N VAL A 191 8.02 -18.02 0.97
CA VAL A 191 6.95 -18.06 1.97
C VAL A 191 6.11 -19.31 1.81
N GLN A 192 5.93 -20.04 2.89
CA GLN A 192 4.87 -21.03 3.02
C GLN A 192 3.65 -20.35 3.61
N TYR A 193 2.47 -20.58 3.04
CA TYR A 193 1.24 -19.99 3.56
C TYR A 193 0.04 -20.92 3.45
N THR A 194 -0.95 -20.67 4.30
CA THR A 194 -2.28 -21.28 4.26
C THR A 194 -3.30 -20.21 4.61
N ILE A 195 -4.47 -20.23 3.96
CA ILE A 195 -5.57 -19.33 4.27
C ILE A 195 -6.82 -20.16 4.54
N ASN A 196 -7.27 -20.13 5.78
CA ASN A 196 -8.38 -20.92 6.30
C ASN A 196 -9.57 -20.03 6.65
N LEU A 197 -10.78 -20.56 6.47
CA LEU A 197 -12.02 -19.95 6.94
C LEU A 197 -12.58 -20.79 8.08
N TYR A 198 -12.85 -20.14 9.21
CA TYR A 198 -13.41 -20.76 10.41
C TYR A 198 -14.83 -20.25 10.68
N ASN A 199 -15.62 -21.06 11.38
CA ASN A 199 -16.95 -20.67 11.83
C ASN A 199 -16.84 -19.54 12.89
N PRO A 200 -17.53 -18.40 12.70
CA PRO A 200 -17.44 -17.26 13.62
C PRO A 200 -18.00 -17.55 15.02
N SER A 201 -18.82 -18.59 15.19
CA SER A 201 -19.29 -19.03 16.52
C SER A 201 -18.15 -19.52 17.41
N ASP A 202 -17.00 -19.93 16.84
CA ASP A 202 -15.83 -20.41 17.57
C ASP A 202 -14.82 -19.29 17.92
N TYR A 203 -15.28 -18.03 17.95
CA TYR A 203 -14.43 -16.85 18.11
C TYR A 203 -13.50 -16.92 19.34
N LEU A 204 -13.91 -17.53 20.45
CA LEU A 204 -13.06 -17.65 21.64
C LEU A 204 -11.82 -18.50 21.38
N ASN A 205 -11.98 -19.68 20.77
CA ASN A 205 -10.85 -20.55 20.45
C ASN A 205 -9.97 -19.95 19.35
N ILE A 206 -10.58 -19.28 18.36
CA ILE A 206 -9.83 -18.55 17.32
C ILE A 206 -9.00 -17.42 17.93
N ILE A 207 -9.54 -16.67 18.90
CA ILE A 207 -8.79 -15.63 19.62
C ILE A 207 -7.66 -16.24 20.44
N HIS A 208 -7.91 -17.33 21.17
CA HIS A 208 -6.86 -18.03 21.93
C HIS A 208 -5.74 -18.56 21.02
N ALA A 209 -6.07 -19.17 19.89
CA ALA A 209 -5.09 -19.62 18.89
C ALA A 209 -4.31 -18.43 18.30
N THR A 210 -5.00 -17.31 18.01
CA THR A 210 -4.37 -16.07 17.55
C THR A 210 -3.32 -15.59 18.55
N LEU A 211 -3.66 -15.55 19.84
CA LEU A 211 -2.74 -15.11 20.89
C LEU A 211 -1.51 -16.01 21.01
N GLN A 212 -1.69 -17.33 20.93
CA GLN A 212 -0.56 -18.28 20.99
C GLN A 212 0.41 -18.11 19.83
N VAL A 213 -0.09 -17.97 18.60
CA VAL A 213 0.76 -17.72 17.43
C VAL A 213 1.43 -16.35 17.51
N GLN A 214 0.71 -15.31 17.95
CA GLN A 214 1.28 -13.97 18.13
C GLN A 214 2.41 -13.96 19.17
N GLN A 215 2.28 -14.70 20.27
CA GLN A 215 3.37 -14.83 21.25
C GLN A 215 4.63 -15.44 20.60
N ALA A 216 4.49 -16.41 19.71
CA ALA A 216 5.63 -16.99 19.01
C ALA A 216 6.27 -16.00 18.00
N MET A 217 5.47 -15.12 17.38
CA MET A 217 5.96 -14.07 16.47
C MET A 217 6.92 -13.08 17.15
N GLU A 218 6.85 -12.92 18.48
CA GLU A 218 7.79 -12.07 19.24
C GLU A 218 9.22 -12.62 19.23
N THR A 219 9.37 -13.93 19.02
CA THR A 219 10.67 -14.62 19.06
C THR A 219 11.13 -15.13 17.70
N ASP A 220 10.21 -15.41 16.78
CA ASP A 220 10.51 -15.84 15.42
C ASP A 220 9.90 -14.89 14.38
N PRO A 221 10.72 -14.01 13.75
CA PRO A 221 10.25 -13.03 12.77
C PRO A 221 9.79 -13.67 11.45
N LYS A 222 10.03 -14.97 11.23
CA LYS A 222 9.51 -15.70 10.07
C LYS A 222 8.01 -15.94 10.17
N ILE A 223 7.45 -15.93 11.38
CA ILE A 223 6.04 -16.20 11.60
C ILE A 223 5.21 -14.96 11.28
N GLY A 224 4.16 -15.15 10.49
CA GLY A 224 3.15 -14.16 10.19
C GLY A 224 1.74 -14.70 10.39
N LEU A 225 0.84 -13.82 10.81
CA LEU A 225 -0.56 -14.14 11.02
C LEU A 225 -1.44 -12.97 10.57
N PHE A 226 -2.63 -13.29 10.07
CA PHE A 226 -3.76 -12.37 10.16
C PHE A 226 -5.03 -13.13 10.56
N THR A 227 -5.91 -12.44 11.27
CA THR A 227 -7.24 -12.92 11.65
C THR A 227 -8.24 -11.82 11.33
N ASN A 228 -9.16 -12.07 10.40
CA ASN A 228 -10.19 -11.11 9.99
C ASN A 228 -11.58 -11.69 10.25
N PHE A 229 -12.32 -11.07 11.18
CA PHE A 229 -13.68 -11.45 11.52
C PHE A 229 -14.67 -10.85 10.54
N HIS A 230 -15.47 -11.71 9.92
CA HIS A 230 -16.63 -11.34 9.10
C HIS A 230 -17.88 -11.98 9.70
N SER A 231 -19.07 -11.50 9.32
CA SER A 231 -20.32 -12.01 9.89
C SER A 231 -20.58 -13.50 9.59
N GLY A 232 -20.07 -14.02 8.47
CA GLY A 232 -20.29 -15.41 8.05
C GLY A 232 -19.07 -16.34 8.20
N PHE A 233 -17.88 -15.80 8.44
CA PHE A 233 -16.64 -16.57 8.55
C PHE A 233 -15.54 -15.75 9.25
N VAL A 234 -14.54 -16.42 9.79
CA VAL A 234 -13.29 -15.79 10.22
C VAL A 234 -12.18 -16.27 9.30
N ALA A 235 -11.57 -15.34 8.56
CA ALA A 235 -10.45 -15.66 7.68
C ALA A 235 -9.14 -15.55 8.44
N VAL A 236 -8.38 -16.63 8.47
CA VAL A 236 -7.07 -16.70 9.11
C VAL A 236 -6.02 -17.06 8.06
N GLY A 237 -4.97 -16.27 7.98
CA GLY A 237 -3.80 -16.59 7.16
C GLY A 237 -2.62 -16.94 8.04
N LEU A 238 -2.06 -18.13 7.82
CA LEU A 238 -0.91 -18.69 8.55
C LEU A 238 0.29 -18.65 7.62
N LEU A 239 1.38 -18.02 8.03
CA LEU A 239 2.44 -17.61 7.12
C LEU A 239 3.81 -17.85 7.74
N TYR A 240 4.70 -18.47 6.98
CA TYR A 240 6.07 -18.71 7.40
C TYR A 240 7.03 -18.23 6.32
N ALA A 241 7.95 -17.33 6.66
CA ALA A 241 8.88 -16.72 5.72
C ALA A 241 10.07 -17.65 5.41
N ASP A 242 9.75 -18.87 5.01
CA ASP A 242 10.65 -19.86 4.42
C ASP A 242 9.80 -20.90 3.68
N TRP A 243 10.44 -21.75 2.88
CA TRP A 243 9.80 -23.00 2.49
C TRP A 243 10.06 -24.05 3.56
N ALA A 244 9.00 -24.76 3.93
CA ALA A 244 9.07 -25.91 4.80
C ALA A 244 8.36 -27.09 4.13
N ASP A 245 8.82 -28.30 4.43
CA ASP A 245 8.21 -29.53 3.93
C ASP A 245 6.83 -29.76 4.56
N GLU A 246 6.70 -29.39 5.83
CA GLU A 246 5.45 -29.45 6.60
C GLU A 246 5.09 -28.06 7.12
N GLN A 247 3.82 -27.89 7.53
CA GLN A 247 3.40 -26.67 8.17
C GLN A 247 4.06 -26.52 9.55
N PRO A 248 4.66 -25.37 9.89
CA PRO A 248 5.26 -25.16 11.20
C PRO A 248 4.28 -25.46 12.34
N LYS A 249 4.75 -26.23 13.33
CA LYS A 249 3.96 -26.64 14.50
C LYS A 249 3.35 -25.50 15.29
N VAL A 250 3.93 -24.30 15.18
CA VAL A 250 3.37 -23.09 15.79
C VAL A 250 1.94 -22.81 15.33
N PHE A 251 1.52 -23.31 14.16
CA PHE A 251 0.17 -23.16 13.64
C PHE A 251 -0.80 -24.27 14.06
N GLU A 252 -0.35 -25.29 14.81
CA GLU A 252 -1.20 -26.35 15.37
C GLU A 252 -2.45 -25.84 16.12
N PRO A 253 -2.38 -24.73 16.90
CA PRO A 253 -3.56 -24.17 17.54
C PRO A 253 -4.69 -23.81 16.59
N PHE A 254 -4.40 -23.57 15.31
CA PHE A 254 -5.39 -23.31 14.27
C PHE A 254 -5.77 -24.56 13.48
N THR A 255 -4.83 -25.45 13.18
CA THR A 255 -5.12 -26.68 12.41
C THR A 255 -5.95 -27.67 13.20
N ASN A 256 -5.91 -27.61 14.54
CA ASN A 256 -6.65 -28.49 15.44
C ASN A 256 -8.07 -27.99 15.76
N LEU A 257 -8.46 -26.80 15.27
CA LEU A 257 -9.82 -26.29 15.49
C LEU A 257 -10.82 -27.04 14.60
N GLU A 258 -11.81 -27.67 15.24
CA GLU A 258 -12.94 -28.32 14.55
C GLU A 258 -13.82 -27.32 13.77
N SER A 259 -13.71 -26.03 14.08
CA SER A 259 -14.46 -24.96 13.42
C SER A 259 -13.95 -24.61 12.01
N LEU A 260 -12.90 -25.28 11.52
CA LEU A 260 -12.41 -25.11 10.16
C LEU A 260 -13.51 -25.48 9.15
N MET A 261 -13.95 -24.51 8.37
CA MET A 261 -14.94 -24.70 7.32
C MET A 261 -14.27 -25.15 6.02
N THR A 262 -13.20 -24.46 5.63
CA THR A 262 -12.46 -24.74 4.39
C THR A 262 -11.12 -24.01 4.35
N ALA A 263 -10.17 -24.53 3.56
CA ALA A 263 -8.94 -23.83 3.20
C ALA A 263 -9.09 -23.20 1.82
N VAL A 264 -9.09 -21.86 1.75
CA VAL A 264 -9.13 -21.12 0.46
C VAL A 264 -7.80 -21.21 -0.27
N ALA A 265 -6.71 -21.17 0.49
CA ALA A 265 -5.40 -21.53 -0.01
C ALA A 265 -4.87 -22.67 0.85
N PRO A 266 -4.70 -23.89 0.29
CA PRO A 266 -4.04 -24.97 1.03
C PRO A 266 -2.59 -24.58 1.32
N THR A 267 -1.90 -25.38 2.14
CA THR A 267 -0.48 -25.19 2.43
C THR A 267 0.33 -25.13 1.13
N THR A 268 0.85 -23.94 0.83
CA THR A 268 1.48 -23.61 -0.44
C THR A 268 2.84 -22.99 -0.16
N ASN A 269 3.89 -23.56 -0.76
CA ASN A 269 5.21 -22.94 -0.85
C ASN A 269 5.23 -22.00 -2.06
N GLY A 270 5.54 -20.73 -1.85
CA GLY A 270 5.57 -19.71 -2.90
C GLY A 270 6.41 -18.49 -2.52
N THR A 271 6.01 -17.32 -3.01
CA THR A 271 6.70 -16.03 -2.80
C THR A 271 5.68 -14.98 -2.34
N LEU A 272 6.15 -13.76 -2.06
CA LEU A 272 5.25 -12.63 -1.77
C LEU A 272 4.26 -12.36 -2.91
N LEU A 273 4.65 -12.65 -4.17
CA LEU A 273 3.77 -12.53 -5.33
C LEU A 273 2.60 -13.52 -5.27
N SER A 274 2.88 -14.82 -5.10
CA SER A 274 1.84 -15.85 -5.10
C SER A 274 0.88 -15.67 -3.92
N LEU A 275 1.41 -15.27 -2.77
CA LEU A 275 0.64 -14.93 -1.59
C LEU A 275 -0.25 -13.70 -1.79
N ALA A 276 0.28 -12.62 -2.37
CA ALA A 276 -0.52 -11.44 -2.70
C ALA A 276 -1.63 -11.77 -3.73
N GLY A 277 -1.38 -12.74 -4.61
CA GLY A 277 -2.37 -13.32 -5.52
C GLY A 277 -3.48 -14.05 -4.76
N ALA A 278 -3.14 -14.97 -3.86
CA ALA A 278 -4.10 -15.72 -3.04
C ALA A 278 -5.00 -14.78 -2.22
N MET A 279 -4.42 -13.72 -1.64
CA MET A 279 -5.16 -12.70 -0.87
C MET A 279 -6.14 -11.88 -1.73
N ALA A 280 -5.82 -11.67 -3.02
CA ALA A 280 -6.71 -10.94 -3.92
C ALA A 280 -7.96 -11.75 -4.28
N HIS A 281 -7.85 -13.09 -4.40
CA HIS A 281 -8.97 -13.96 -4.72
C HIS A 281 -10.05 -14.02 -3.64
N LEU A 282 -9.66 -13.91 -2.35
CA LEU A 282 -10.60 -13.81 -1.22
C LEU A 282 -11.54 -12.59 -1.30
N ARG A 283 -11.15 -11.56 -2.05
CA ARG A 283 -11.88 -10.29 -2.14
C ARG A 283 -12.81 -10.22 -3.33
N SER A 284 -12.75 -11.16 -4.28
CA SER A 284 -13.73 -11.20 -5.36
C SER A 284 -15.09 -11.55 -4.76
N PRO A 285 -16.05 -10.60 -4.67
CA PRO A 285 -17.42 -11.02 -4.54
C PRO A 285 -17.72 -11.76 -5.85
N GLN A 286 -18.43 -12.87 -5.78
CA GLN A 286 -19.37 -13.18 -6.86
C GLN A 286 -20.18 -11.89 -7.06
N LYS A 287 -19.91 -11.20 -8.18
CA LYS A 287 -20.77 -10.12 -8.63
C LYS A 287 -22.02 -10.73 -9.21
#